data_AF-A0A5C8BE47-F1
#
_entry.id   AF-A0A5C8BE47-F1
#
_cell.length_a   1.000
_cell.length_b   1.000
_cell.length_c   1.000
_cell.angle_alpha   90.00
_cell.angle_beta   90.00
_cell.angle_gamma   90.00
#
_symmetry.space_group_name_H-M   'P 1'
#
loop_
_entity.id
_entity.type
_entity.pdbx_description
1 polymer ?
#
loop_
_entity_poly.entity_id
_entity_poly.type
_entity_poly.pdbx_seq_one_letter_code
_entity_poly.pdbx_strand_id
1 'polypeptide(L)'
;MELKPAGANAINIDYATPRTIDLLALQDGDAESLLNGQTVLAGRYEWVRLKVVTSQSTLDSYLEKTVSGVPTKFPLYVPSGSQTGLKLVRGFTVPVNGSASFTIDFDLRKSVVDPSGAFSGYYLKPALRLVDNAQVGGITGTVALSGLCPASALPLVPNGPSVYVFAGAGVTPDDIDATGAEPVTTASVKETSVGSGVYTYKAAFLSPGDYTVAFTCVGATDQPESSEALNFQGARNVTVSANLNNQQDFTAPPPP
;
A
#
# COMPACT_ATOMS: atom_id res chain seq x y z
N MET A 1 2.86 9.70 -17.90
CA MET A 1 1.54 9.46 -17.26
C MET A 1 0.43 10.12 -18.06
N GLU A 2 -0.82 9.84 -17.75
CA GLU A 2 -1.98 10.44 -18.41
C GLU A 2 -3.09 10.82 -17.43
N LEU A 3 -3.79 11.89 -17.76
CA LEU A 3 -4.94 12.39 -17.03
C LEU A 3 -6.13 12.46 -17.99
N LYS A 4 -7.30 11.95 -17.59
CA LYS A 4 -8.52 12.03 -18.42
C LYS A 4 -9.52 12.99 -17.81
N PRO A 5 -9.64 14.23 -18.33
CA PRO A 5 -10.77 15.08 -18.00
C PRO A 5 -12.08 14.47 -18.49
N ALA A 6 -13.15 14.69 -17.72
CA ALA A 6 -14.49 14.31 -18.10
C ALA A 6 -14.91 15.07 -19.37
N GLY A 7 -15.42 14.34 -20.38
CA GLY A 7 -15.86 14.94 -21.63
C GLY A 7 -14.76 15.49 -22.57
N ALA A 8 -13.47 15.29 -22.25
CA ALA A 8 -12.35 15.69 -23.12
C ALA A 8 -11.36 14.54 -23.36
N ASN A 9 -10.41 14.76 -24.28
CA ASN A 9 -9.35 13.78 -24.57
C ASN A 9 -8.36 13.65 -23.41
N ALA A 10 -7.69 12.50 -23.32
CA ALA A 10 -6.64 12.27 -22.33
C ALA A 10 -5.44 13.20 -22.60
N ILE A 11 -4.92 13.79 -21.53
CA ILE A 11 -3.72 14.62 -21.52
C ILE A 11 -2.53 13.72 -21.23
N ASN A 12 -1.54 13.73 -22.11
CA ASN A 12 -0.29 12.99 -21.95
C ASN A 12 0.76 13.88 -21.29
N ILE A 13 1.41 13.36 -20.24
CA ILE A 13 2.48 14.04 -19.51
C ILE A 13 3.64 13.06 -19.37
N ASP A 14 4.62 13.15 -20.26
CA ASP A 14 5.74 12.21 -20.31
C ASP A 14 7.02 12.86 -19.82
N TYR A 15 7.86 12.07 -19.15
CA TYR A 15 9.21 12.48 -18.81
C TYR A 15 10.11 12.35 -20.05
N ALA A 16 11.11 13.22 -20.15
CA ALA A 16 12.12 13.11 -21.21
C ALA A 16 12.85 11.76 -21.17
N THR A 17 13.07 11.22 -19.97
CA THR A 17 13.63 9.90 -19.72
C THR A 17 12.79 9.15 -18.69
N PRO A 18 12.68 7.81 -18.76
CA PRO A 18 12.05 7.02 -17.70
C PRO A 18 12.67 7.33 -16.33
N ARG A 19 11.84 7.30 -15.28
CA ARG A 19 12.27 7.43 -13.89
C ARG A 19 12.17 6.07 -13.21
N THR A 20 13.15 5.76 -12.38
CA THR A 20 13.12 4.60 -11.47
C THR A 20 12.67 5.08 -10.10
N ILE A 21 11.68 4.40 -9.52
CA ILE A 21 11.14 4.71 -8.20
C ILE A 21 11.22 3.43 -7.37
N ASP A 22 11.89 3.51 -6.22
CA ASP A 22 11.90 2.42 -5.25
C ASP A 22 10.64 2.53 -4.36
N LEU A 23 9.67 1.66 -4.61
CA LEU A 23 8.42 1.64 -3.87
C LEU A 23 8.60 1.14 -2.42
N LEU A 24 9.67 0.41 -2.11
CA LEU A 24 9.96 -0.04 -0.74
C LEU A 24 10.48 1.10 0.14
N ALA A 25 11.01 2.17 -0.47
CA ALA A 25 11.42 3.39 0.22
C ALA A 25 10.25 4.34 0.51
N LEU A 26 9.07 4.11 -0.08
CA LEU A 26 7.89 4.99 0.04
C LEU A 26 6.84 4.36 0.96
N GLN A 27 7.17 4.24 2.24
CA GLN A 27 6.31 3.64 3.26
C GLN A 27 5.95 4.67 4.33
N ASP A 28 5.02 4.35 5.22
CA ASP A 28 4.70 5.18 6.40
C ASP A 28 4.31 6.64 6.04
N GLY A 29 3.74 6.85 4.85
CA GLY A 29 3.35 8.18 4.36
C GLY A 29 4.43 8.94 3.59
N ASP A 30 5.61 8.35 3.39
CA ASP A 30 6.61 8.88 2.48
C ASP A 30 6.12 8.76 1.04
N ALA A 31 6.41 9.78 0.22
CA ALA A 31 5.93 9.88 -1.15
C ALA A 31 6.97 10.53 -2.06
N GLU A 32 7.06 10.05 -3.29
CA GLU A 32 7.89 10.62 -4.35
C GLU A 32 7.04 11.54 -5.24
N SER A 33 7.55 12.75 -5.51
CA SER A 33 6.88 13.69 -6.41
C SER A 33 6.95 13.18 -7.86
N LEU A 34 5.82 12.77 -8.41
CA LEU A 34 5.68 12.45 -9.84
C LEU A 34 5.60 13.72 -10.67
N LEU A 35 4.58 14.53 -10.44
CA LEU A 35 4.39 15.82 -11.09
C LEU A 35 4.49 16.94 -10.06
N ASN A 36 5.23 17.99 -10.39
CA ASN A 36 5.30 19.20 -9.58
C ASN A 36 5.04 20.42 -10.46
N GLY A 37 4.13 21.30 -10.03
CA GLY A 37 3.80 22.54 -10.75
C GLY A 37 3.13 22.34 -12.11
N GLN A 38 2.59 21.16 -12.41
CA GLN A 38 1.94 20.89 -13.69
C GLN A 38 0.62 21.65 -13.78
N THR A 39 0.49 22.52 -14.78
CA THR A 39 -0.78 23.20 -15.08
C THR A 39 -1.69 22.26 -15.85
N VAL A 40 -2.89 22.06 -15.35
CA VAL A 40 -3.95 21.24 -15.97
C VAL A 40 -5.28 21.98 -15.91
N LEU A 41 -6.24 21.58 -16.75
CA LEU A 41 -7.57 22.19 -16.76
C LEU A 41 -8.29 21.92 -15.45
N ALA A 42 -9.00 22.92 -14.93
CA ALA A 42 -9.91 22.72 -13.81
C ALA A 42 -11.11 21.86 -14.24
N GLY A 43 -11.65 21.10 -13.29
CA GLY A 43 -12.84 20.27 -13.50
C GLY A 43 -12.66 18.82 -13.04
N ARG A 44 -13.65 18.00 -13.39
CA ARG A 44 -13.68 16.57 -13.04
C ARG A 44 -12.80 15.76 -13.98
N TYR A 45 -12.03 14.86 -13.40
CA TYR A 45 -11.24 13.84 -14.09
C TYR A 45 -11.85 12.47 -13.84
N GLU A 46 -11.88 11.63 -14.87
CA GLU A 46 -12.43 10.28 -14.82
C GLU A 46 -11.40 9.27 -14.33
N TRP A 47 -10.14 9.43 -14.75
CA TRP A 47 -9.06 8.52 -14.37
C TRP A 47 -7.70 9.20 -14.50
N VAL A 48 -6.72 8.62 -13.80
CA VAL A 48 -5.29 8.84 -13.98
C VAL A 48 -4.62 7.52 -14.34
N ARG A 49 -3.62 7.55 -15.22
CA ARG A 49 -2.86 6.38 -15.63
C ARG A 49 -1.37 6.63 -15.49
N LEU A 50 -0.69 5.76 -14.74
CA LEU A 50 0.77 5.69 -14.75
C LEU A 50 1.21 4.85 -15.95
N LYS A 51 2.10 5.42 -16.77
CA LYS A 51 2.80 4.69 -17.83
C LYS A 51 4.00 4.02 -17.18
N VAL A 52 4.08 2.71 -17.25
CA VAL A 52 5.13 1.91 -16.63
C VAL A 52 5.89 1.19 -17.74
N VAL A 53 7.22 1.25 -17.70
CA VAL A 53 8.08 0.49 -18.61
C VAL A 53 8.32 -0.87 -17.99
N THR A 54 7.77 -1.92 -18.62
CA THR A 54 7.69 -3.25 -18.02
C THR A 54 7.64 -4.32 -19.11
N SER A 55 8.29 -5.44 -18.86
CA SER A 55 8.40 -6.59 -19.77
C SER A 55 8.55 -7.87 -18.95
N GLN A 56 8.20 -9.01 -19.56
CA GLN A 56 8.50 -10.34 -18.99
C GLN A 56 9.97 -10.74 -19.18
N SER A 57 10.72 -10.04 -20.05
CA SER A 57 12.06 -10.43 -20.48
C SER A 57 13.16 -9.42 -20.15
N THR A 58 12.81 -8.25 -19.61
CA THR A 58 13.76 -7.19 -19.26
C THR A 58 13.59 -6.79 -17.79
N LEU A 59 14.61 -6.12 -17.25
CA LEU A 59 14.64 -5.64 -15.86
C LEU A 59 14.39 -4.13 -15.76
N ASP A 60 13.61 -3.55 -16.70
CA ASP A 60 13.23 -2.13 -16.65
C ASP A 60 12.41 -1.81 -15.39
N SER A 61 11.52 -2.74 -15.03
CA SER A 61 10.85 -2.83 -13.73
C SER A 61 11.17 -4.20 -13.15
N TYR A 62 11.56 -4.26 -11.87
CA TYR A 62 11.97 -5.52 -11.25
C TYR A 62 11.56 -5.59 -9.78
N LEU A 63 11.41 -6.83 -9.31
CA LEU A 63 11.42 -7.17 -7.90
C LEU A 63 12.80 -7.72 -7.54
N GLU A 64 13.39 -7.24 -6.46
CA GLU A 64 14.64 -7.78 -5.93
C GLU A 64 14.35 -8.60 -4.67
N LYS A 65 14.82 -9.85 -4.64
CA LYS A 65 14.76 -10.71 -3.46
C LYS A 65 16.06 -11.46 -3.28
N THR A 66 16.36 -11.86 -2.04
CA THR A 66 17.50 -12.71 -1.75
C THR A 66 17.18 -14.16 -2.11
N VAL A 67 17.97 -14.77 -2.99
CA VAL A 67 17.90 -16.19 -3.35
C VAL A 67 19.23 -16.83 -3.01
N SER A 68 19.21 -17.82 -2.13
CA SER A 68 20.44 -18.51 -1.67
C SER A 68 21.52 -17.55 -1.17
N GLY A 69 21.13 -16.48 -0.48
CA GLY A 69 22.03 -15.45 0.06
C GLY A 69 22.45 -14.36 -0.94
N VAL A 70 21.98 -14.40 -2.19
CA VAL A 70 22.37 -13.45 -3.25
C VAL A 70 21.17 -12.57 -3.66
N PRO A 71 21.29 -11.23 -3.67
CA PRO A 71 20.29 -10.35 -4.26
C PRO A 71 20.07 -10.70 -5.73
N THR A 72 18.84 -11.08 -6.07
CA THR A 72 18.46 -11.53 -7.40
C THR A 72 17.26 -10.73 -7.88
N LYS A 73 17.36 -10.18 -9.10
CA LYS A 73 16.30 -9.38 -9.72
C LYS A 73 15.43 -10.26 -10.62
N PHE A 74 14.13 -10.04 -10.53
CA PHE A 74 13.10 -10.72 -11.32
C PHE A 74 12.31 -9.68 -12.10
N PRO A 75 12.02 -9.89 -13.40
CA PRO A 75 11.16 -9.01 -14.16
C PRO A 75 9.82 -8.79 -13.46
N LEU A 76 9.42 -7.54 -13.32
CA LEU A 76 8.12 -7.16 -12.76
C LEU A 76 7.22 -6.71 -13.91
N TYR A 77 6.25 -7.55 -14.25
CA TYR A 77 5.42 -7.42 -15.44
C TYR A 77 4.01 -6.93 -15.14
N VAL A 78 3.55 -5.84 -15.76
CA VAL A 78 2.13 -5.43 -15.71
C VAL A 78 1.38 -6.08 -16.87
N PRO A 79 0.43 -7.01 -16.63
CA PRO A 79 -0.43 -7.54 -17.70
C PRO A 79 -1.15 -6.41 -18.44
N SER A 80 -1.07 -6.40 -19.77
CA SER A 80 -1.60 -5.31 -20.60
C SER A 80 -1.05 -3.91 -20.24
N GLY A 81 0.10 -3.82 -19.56
CA GLY A 81 0.69 -2.56 -19.12
C GLY A 81 1.07 -1.62 -20.25
N SER A 82 1.55 -2.15 -21.38
CA SER A 82 1.84 -1.36 -22.58
C SER A 82 0.59 -0.70 -23.20
N GLN A 83 -0.59 -1.27 -22.96
CA GLN A 83 -1.88 -0.80 -23.50
C GLN A 83 -2.65 0.06 -22.49
N THR A 84 -2.62 -0.32 -21.21
CA THR A 84 -3.50 0.20 -20.14
C THR A 84 -2.76 0.79 -18.95
N GLY A 85 -1.45 0.59 -18.83
CA GLY A 85 -0.62 1.07 -17.71
C GLY A 85 -1.16 0.61 -16.35
N LEU A 86 -0.76 1.32 -15.29
CA LEU A 86 -1.45 1.23 -14.00
C LEU A 86 -2.50 2.34 -13.94
N LYS A 87 -3.76 1.97 -14.21
CA LYS A 87 -4.87 2.90 -14.34
C LYS A 87 -5.73 2.94 -13.08
N LEU A 88 -5.91 4.13 -12.53
CA LEU A 88 -6.85 4.40 -11.44
C LEU A 88 -8.11 5.01 -12.02
N VAL A 89 -9.22 4.27 -11.97
CA VAL A 89 -10.51 4.69 -12.53
C VAL A 89 -11.38 5.50 -11.55
N ARG A 90 -10.87 5.75 -10.35
CA ARG A 90 -11.53 6.64 -9.38
C ARG A 90 -11.28 8.09 -9.81
N GLY A 91 -12.36 8.77 -10.17
CA GLY A 91 -12.29 10.17 -10.58
C GLY A 91 -11.88 11.11 -9.43
N PHE A 92 -11.37 12.28 -9.80
CA PHE A 92 -10.96 13.35 -8.88
C PHE A 92 -11.32 14.72 -9.48
N THR A 93 -11.24 15.78 -8.71
CA THR A 93 -11.60 17.13 -9.16
C THR A 93 -10.42 18.08 -8.97
N VAL A 94 -10.06 18.80 -10.03
CA VAL A 94 -9.07 19.90 -9.96
C VAL A 94 -9.84 21.21 -9.78
N PRO A 95 -9.54 22.00 -8.73
CA PRO A 95 -10.23 23.27 -8.46
C PRO A 95 -9.92 24.33 -9.51
N VAL A 96 -10.87 25.25 -9.72
CA VAL A 96 -10.65 26.43 -10.56
C VAL A 96 -9.69 27.39 -9.86
N ASN A 97 -8.69 27.91 -10.57
CA ASN A 97 -7.71 28.88 -10.06
C ASN A 97 -7.05 28.47 -8.74
N GLY A 98 -6.81 27.18 -8.54
CA GLY A 98 -6.22 26.65 -7.31
C GLY A 98 -5.23 25.53 -7.58
N SER A 99 -4.60 25.07 -6.51
CA SER A 99 -3.74 23.89 -6.51
C SER A 99 -4.49 22.70 -5.90
N ALA A 100 -4.24 21.51 -6.42
CA ALA A 100 -4.63 20.26 -5.78
C ALA A 100 -3.41 19.35 -5.68
N SER A 101 -3.31 18.62 -4.57
CA SER A 101 -2.24 17.67 -4.32
C SER A 101 -2.86 16.31 -4.08
N PHE A 102 -2.47 15.34 -4.89
CA PHE A 102 -2.96 13.97 -4.78
C PHE A 102 -1.79 13.01 -4.63
N THR A 103 -2.01 11.95 -3.85
CA THR A 103 -1.09 10.83 -3.75
C THR A 103 -1.74 9.59 -4.37
N ILE A 104 -0.98 8.88 -5.21
CA ILE A 104 -1.31 7.52 -5.63
C ILE A 104 -0.65 6.61 -4.61
N ASP A 105 -1.43 6.09 -3.68
CA ASP A 105 -0.94 5.14 -2.69
C ASP A 105 -1.02 3.72 -3.26
N PHE A 106 0.11 3.01 -3.14
CA PHE A 106 0.37 1.74 -3.82
C PHE A 106 0.42 0.63 -2.77
N ASP A 107 -0.55 -0.28 -2.80
CA ASP A 107 -0.51 -1.46 -1.94
C ASP A 107 0.30 -2.57 -2.64
N LEU A 108 1.58 -2.65 -2.32
CA LEU A 108 2.48 -3.66 -2.89
C LEU A 108 2.09 -5.08 -2.50
N ARG A 109 1.58 -5.30 -1.28
CA ARG A 109 1.19 -6.62 -0.80
C ARG A 109 0.03 -7.20 -1.61
N LYS A 110 -0.91 -6.35 -2.03
CA LYS A 110 -2.01 -6.73 -2.93
C LYS A 110 -1.61 -6.82 -4.40
N SER A 111 -0.55 -6.13 -4.80
CA SER A 111 -0.25 -5.90 -6.22
C SER A 111 0.75 -6.88 -6.82
N VAL A 112 1.69 -7.40 -6.02
CA VAL A 112 2.73 -8.31 -6.50
C VAL A 112 2.23 -9.74 -6.40
N VAL A 113 2.19 -10.46 -7.52
CA VAL A 113 1.63 -11.82 -7.59
C VAL A 113 2.62 -12.76 -8.26
N ASP A 114 2.82 -13.95 -7.66
CA ASP A 114 3.61 -15.01 -8.28
C ASP A 114 2.85 -15.60 -9.48
N PRO A 115 3.47 -15.67 -10.68
CA PRO A 115 2.81 -16.19 -11.87
C PRO A 115 2.61 -17.71 -11.85
N SER A 116 2.93 -18.41 -10.76
CA SER A 116 2.78 -19.86 -10.61
C SER A 116 3.46 -20.63 -11.75
N GLY A 117 4.65 -20.16 -12.15
CA GLY A 117 5.46 -20.74 -13.21
C GLY A 117 5.09 -20.35 -14.65
N ALA A 118 4.10 -19.48 -14.88
CA ALA A 118 3.76 -19.03 -16.24
C ALA A 118 4.92 -18.31 -16.95
N PHE A 119 5.79 -17.63 -16.20
CA PHE A 119 7.08 -17.10 -16.66
C PHE A 119 8.02 -16.88 -15.47
N SER A 120 9.30 -16.61 -15.74
CA SER A 120 10.31 -16.33 -14.70
C SER A 120 10.28 -14.85 -14.30
N GLY A 121 9.33 -14.46 -13.45
CA GLY A 121 9.17 -13.10 -12.96
C GLY A 121 7.97 -12.96 -12.02
N TYR A 122 7.46 -11.74 -11.86
CA TYR A 122 6.30 -11.42 -11.03
C TYR A 122 5.29 -10.57 -11.79
N TYR A 123 4.00 -10.75 -11.53
CA TYR A 123 3.00 -9.82 -12.01
C TYR A 123 2.90 -8.61 -11.07
N LEU A 124 2.63 -7.43 -11.65
CA LEU A 124 2.23 -6.22 -10.95
C LEU A 124 0.81 -5.83 -11.36
N LYS A 125 -0.16 -6.18 -10.51
CA LYS A 125 -1.57 -5.81 -10.67
C LYS A 125 -1.82 -4.41 -10.09
N PRO A 126 -2.86 -3.69 -10.55
CA PRO A 126 -3.16 -2.36 -10.05
C PRO A 126 -3.99 -2.42 -8.75
N ALA A 127 -3.35 -2.56 -7.58
CA ALA A 127 -3.99 -2.28 -6.28
C ALA A 127 -3.58 -0.90 -5.77
N LEU A 128 -4.22 0.14 -6.31
CA LEU A 128 -3.86 1.53 -6.09
C LEU A 128 -5.06 2.36 -5.62
N ARG A 129 -4.82 3.33 -4.74
CA ARG A 129 -5.81 4.34 -4.35
C ARG A 129 -5.30 5.75 -4.65
N LEU A 130 -6.15 6.56 -5.27
CA LEU A 130 -5.91 7.99 -5.43
C LEU A 130 -6.54 8.71 -4.25
N VAL A 131 -5.74 9.48 -3.53
CA VAL A 131 -6.18 10.26 -2.38
C VAL A 131 -5.89 11.74 -2.57
N ASP A 132 -6.78 12.59 -2.06
CA ASP A 132 -6.55 14.03 -1.96
C ASP A 132 -5.82 14.31 -0.64
N ASN A 133 -4.63 14.92 -0.73
CA ASN A 133 -3.77 15.13 0.43
C ASN A 133 -4.38 16.10 1.45
N ALA A 134 -5.35 16.93 1.06
CA ALA A 134 -6.08 17.79 1.98
C ALA A 134 -7.16 17.04 2.79
N GLN A 135 -7.52 15.82 2.35
CA GLN A 135 -8.65 15.04 2.84
C GLN A 135 -8.22 13.66 3.36
N VAL A 136 -6.98 13.52 3.84
CA VAL A 136 -6.49 12.28 4.43
C VAL A 136 -5.88 12.50 5.80
N GLY A 137 -6.02 11.50 6.66
CA GLY A 137 -5.28 11.35 7.90
C GLY A 137 -4.47 10.06 7.90
N GLY A 138 -4.01 9.68 9.09
CA GLY A 138 -3.33 8.41 9.31
C GLY A 138 -3.76 7.76 10.62
N ILE A 139 -3.39 6.49 10.77
CA ILE A 139 -3.45 5.76 12.03
C ILE A 139 -2.01 5.45 12.41
N THR A 140 -1.65 5.76 13.66
CA THR A 140 -0.33 5.44 14.21
C THR A 140 -0.49 4.78 15.55
N GLY A 141 0.43 3.91 15.92
CA GLY A 141 0.41 3.33 17.25
C GLY A 141 1.66 2.55 17.56
N THR A 142 1.76 2.19 18.83
CA THR A 142 2.75 1.26 19.36
C THR A 142 2.18 -0.15 19.42
N VAL A 143 3.07 -1.14 19.35
CA VAL A 143 2.71 -2.56 19.44
C VAL A 143 3.57 -3.21 20.52
N ALA A 144 2.93 -3.68 21.59
CA ALA A 144 3.59 -4.44 22.64
C ALA A 144 3.74 -5.90 22.20
N LEU A 145 4.76 -6.18 21.37
CA LEU A 145 4.99 -7.53 20.84
C LEU A 145 5.15 -8.57 21.95
N SER A 146 5.74 -8.18 23.09
CA SER A 146 5.77 -8.98 24.31
C SER A 146 4.34 -9.23 24.83
N GLY A 147 3.87 -10.46 24.72
CA GLY A 147 2.53 -10.87 25.16
C GLY A 147 1.49 -10.89 24.05
N LEU A 148 1.76 -10.29 22.89
CA LEU A 148 0.91 -10.42 21.69
C LEU A 148 1.44 -11.50 20.75
N CYS A 149 2.75 -11.59 20.55
CA CYS A 149 3.32 -12.60 19.68
C CYS A 149 3.72 -13.86 20.45
N PRO A 150 3.27 -15.05 20.02
CA PRO A 150 3.71 -16.30 20.63
C PRO A 150 5.20 -16.54 20.34
N ALA A 151 5.87 -17.31 21.18
CA ALA A 151 7.28 -17.67 20.97
C ALA A 151 7.52 -18.38 19.62
N SER A 152 6.52 -19.07 19.08
CA SER A 152 6.57 -19.69 17.75
C SER A 152 6.61 -18.70 16.59
N ALA A 153 6.26 -17.43 16.80
CA ALA A 153 6.40 -16.36 15.81
C ALA A 153 7.79 -15.71 15.84
N LEU A 154 8.70 -16.18 16.72
CA LEU A 154 10.05 -15.65 16.88
C LEU A 154 11.10 -16.58 16.22
N PRO A 155 12.21 -16.03 15.68
CA PRO A 155 12.51 -14.60 15.56
C PRO A 155 11.58 -13.92 14.55
N LEU A 156 11.29 -12.65 14.79
CA LEU A 156 10.47 -11.85 13.88
C LEU A 156 11.19 -11.70 12.55
N VAL A 157 10.50 -12.04 11.47
CA VAL A 157 10.98 -11.78 10.11
C VAL A 157 10.58 -10.37 9.68
N PRO A 158 11.32 -9.74 8.74
CA PRO A 158 10.87 -8.50 8.11
C PRO A 158 9.44 -8.64 7.59
N ASN A 159 8.59 -7.65 7.86
CA ASN A 159 7.16 -7.64 7.53
C ASN A 159 6.33 -8.78 8.18
N GLY A 160 6.87 -9.52 9.14
CA GLY A 160 6.13 -10.51 9.92
C GLY A 160 5.02 -9.83 10.73
N PRO A 161 5.37 -9.08 11.78
CA PRO A 161 4.42 -8.22 12.48
C PRO A 161 3.85 -7.14 11.56
N SER A 162 2.53 -7.14 11.39
CA SER A 162 1.83 -6.22 10.50
C SER A 162 0.45 -5.84 11.05
N VAL A 163 0.01 -4.63 10.75
CA VAL A 163 -1.34 -4.14 11.05
C VAL A 163 -2.14 -4.04 9.76
N TYR A 164 -3.33 -4.62 9.76
CA TYR A 164 -4.30 -4.60 8.67
C TYR A 164 -5.37 -3.57 9.00
N VAL A 165 -5.74 -2.74 8.04
CA VAL A 165 -6.70 -1.65 8.22
C VAL A 165 -7.90 -1.90 7.32
N PHE A 166 -9.08 -2.07 7.90
CA PHE A 166 -10.34 -2.34 7.18
C PHE A 166 -11.26 -1.13 7.31
N ALA A 167 -11.96 -0.78 6.22
CA ALA A 167 -12.95 0.29 6.25
C ALA A 167 -14.20 -0.14 7.04
N GLY A 168 -14.70 0.73 7.91
CA GLY A 168 -15.83 0.47 8.79
C GLY A 168 -15.42 0.00 10.19
N ALA A 169 -16.29 0.23 11.17
CA ALA A 169 -16.12 -0.25 12.55
C ALA A 169 -16.68 -1.67 12.72
N GLY A 170 -16.04 -2.47 13.57
CA GLY A 170 -16.51 -3.81 13.93
C GLY A 170 -16.35 -4.84 12.81
N VAL A 171 -15.42 -4.62 11.88
CA VAL A 171 -15.12 -5.58 10.82
C VAL A 171 -14.43 -6.80 11.42
N THR A 172 -14.89 -7.99 11.08
CA THR A 172 -14.14 -9.23 11.35
C THR A 172 -12.95 -9.26 10.38
N PRO A 173 -11.70 -9.20 10.88
CA PRO A 173 -10.52 -9.16 10.01
C PRO A 173 -10.36 -10.43 9.18
N ASP A 174 -9.84 -10.25 7.97
CA ASP A 174 -9.47 -11.31 7.04
C ASP A 174 -8.08 -11.03 6.44
N ASP A 175 -7.54 -11.99 5.72
CA ASP A 175 -6.30 -11.86 4.96
C ASP A 175 -6.52 -11.15 3.61
N ILE A 176 -5.53 -11.19 2.72
CA ILE A 176 -5.63 -10.59 1.38
C ILE A 176 -5.73 -11.72 0.38
N ASP A 177 -6.92 -12.02 -0.12
CA ASP A 177 -7.10 -13.08 -1.13
C ASP A 177 -8.21 -12.75 -2.15
N ALA A 178 -8.70 -11.52 -2.12
CA ALA A 178 -9.85 -11.01 -2.87
C ALA A 178 -11.19 -11.67 -2.48
N THR A 179 -11.27 -12.27 -1.30
CA THR A 179 -12.49 -12.81 -0.69
C THR A 179 -12.70 -12.21 0.71
N GLY A 180 -13.91 -12.38 1.25
CA GLY A 180 -14.22 -11.86 2.59
C GLY A 180 -14.00 -10.35 2.76
N ALA A 181 -13.47 -9.96 3.92
CA ALA A 181 -13.25 -8.57 4.28
C ALA A 181 -11.84 -8.12 3.90
N GLU A 182 -11.71 -7.29 2.87
CA GLU A 182 -10.39 -6.85 2.39
C GLU A 182 -9.86 -5.62 3.15
N PRO A 183 -8.59 -5.60 3.59
CA PRO A 183 -8.01 -4.40 4.16
C PRO A 183 -7.89 -3.31 3.08
N VAL A 184 -8.09 -2.04 3.42
CA VAL A 184 -7.80 -0.92 2.51
C VAL A 184 -6.32 -0.63 2.39
N THR A 185 -5.52 -1.03 3.39
CA THR A 185 -4.07 -0.93 3.42
C THR A 185 -3.53 -1.79 4.56
N THR A 186 -2.23 -2.03 4.54
CA THR A 186 -1.48 -2.69 5.60
C THR A 186 -0.30 -1.83 6.00
N ALA A 187 0.16 -1.97 7.24
CA ALA A 187 1.32 -1.27 7.77
C ALA A 187 2.27 -2.26 8.45
N SER A 188 3.53 -2.27 8.04
CA SER A 188 4.55 -3.06 8.72
C SER A 188 4.77 -2.50 10.13
N VAL A 189 4.89 -3.38 11.11
CA VAL A 189 5.29 -3.01 12.46
C VAL A 189 6.81 -3.05 12.52
N LYS A 190 7.42 -1.90 12.85
CA LYS A 190 8.86 -1.69 12.81
C LYS A 190 9.36 -1.28 14.19
N GLU A 191 10.57 -1.72 14.52
CA GLU A 191 11.25 -1.23 15.71
C GLU A 191 11.70 0.22 15.48
N THR A 192 11.44 1.12 16.43
CA THR A 192 11.75 2.56 16.30
C THR A 192 13.24 2.81 16.14
N SER A 193 14.06 2.04 16.85
CA SER A 193 15.50 1.94 16.63
C SER A 193 15.97 0.54 17.04
N VAL A 194 17.01 0.04 16.36
CA VAL A 194 17.52 -1.31 16.55
C VAL A 194 17.86 -1.56 18.03
N GLY A 195 17.18 -2.54 18.63
CA GLY A 195 17.39 -2.94 20.02
C GLY A 195 16.65 -2.10 21.07
N SER A 196 15.79 -1.17 20.66
CA SER A 196 14.94 -0.39 21.59
C SER A 196 13.83 -1.24 22.24
N GLY A 197 13.39 -2.32 21.61
CA GLY A 197 12.20 -3.09 21.98
C GLY A 197 10.89 -2.32 21.80
N VAL A 198 10.92 -1.12 21.24
CA VAL A 198 9.74 -0.28 21.01
C VAL A 198 9.33 -0.40 19.55
N TYR A 199 8.15 -0.94 19.31
CA TYR A 199 7.62 -1.18 17.97
C TYR A 199 6.45 -0.25 17.66
N THR A 200 6.45 0.29 16.45
CA THR A 200 5.44 1.23 15.96
C THR A 200 4.97 0.85 14.56
N TYR A 201 3.78 1.32 14.19
CA TYR A 201 3.27 1.24 12.82
C TYR A 201 2.65 2.58 12.40
N LYS A 202 2.56 2.80 11.09
CA LYS A 202 1.85 3.94 10.51
C LYS A 202 1.11 3.52 9.24
N ALA A 203 -0.21 3.63 9.28
CA ALA A 203 -1.06 3.54 8.10
C ALA A 203 -1.44 4.96 7.66
N ALA A 204 -0.86 5.43 6.55
CA ALA A 204 -1.08 6.77 6.03
C ALA A 204 -2.16 6.80 4.93
N PHE A 205 -2.47 8.01 4.46
CA PHE A 205 -3.33 8.26 3.29
C PHE A 205 -4.75 7.68 3.45
N LEU A 206 -5.30 7.67 4.66
CA LEU A 206 -6.64 7.18 4.95
C LEU A 206 -7.65 8.34 4.86
N SER A 207 -8.74 8.16 4.12
CA SER A 207 -9.84 9.12 4.12
C SER A 207 -10.50 9.18 5.51
N PRO A 208 -11.12 10.31 5.89
CA PRO A 208 -11.89 10.38 7.12
C PRO A 208 -13.00 9.33 7.17
N GLY A 209 -13.21 8.75 8.35
CA GLY A 209 -14.21 7.71 8.56
C GLY A 209 -13.80 6.73 9.64
N ASP A 210 -14.67 5.78 9.92
CA ASP A 210 -14.40 4.71 10.88
C ASP A 210 -13.67 3.55 10.22
N TYR A 211 -12.72 2.99 10.95
CA TYR A 211 -11.90 1.86 10.54
C TYR A 211 -11.81 0.84 11.66
N THR A 212 -11.56 -0.41 11.25
CA THR A 212 -11.15 -1.48 12.13
C THR A 212 -9.69 -1.79 11.82
N VAL A 213 -8.84 -1.84 12.85
CA VAL A 213 -7.45 -2.25 12.73
C VAL A 213 -7.22 -3.57 13.46
N ALA A 214 -6.45 -4.45 12.84
CA ALA A 214 -6.13 -5.76 13.39
C ALA A 214 -4.64 -6.04 13.27
N PHE A 215 -4.04 -6.60 14.31
CA PHE A 215 -2.61 -6.88 14.37
C PHE A 215 -2.37 -8.38 14.24
N THR A 216 -1.40 -8.78 13.41
CA THR A 216 -0.91 -10.16 13.31
C THR A 216 0.61 -10.19 13.39
N CYS A 217 1.15 -11.25 13.99
CA CYS A 217 2.59 -11.48 14.06
C CYS A 217 3.16 -12.17 12.82
N VAL A 218 2.29 -12.70 11.96
CA VAL A 218 2.64 -13.56 10.82
C VAL A 218 2.18 -12.98 9.48
N GLY A 219 2.02 -11.66 9.38
CA GLY A 219 1.66 -11.00 8.12
C GLY A 219 2.61 -11.31 6.96
N ALA A 220 3.86 -11.70 7.20
CA ALA A 220 4.76 -12.14 6.14
C ALA A 220 4.31 -13.43 5.41
N THR A 221 3.38 -14.20 5.99
CA THR A 221 2.89 -15.45 5.36
C THR A 221 1.76 -15.22 4.38
N ASP A 222 1.03 -14.12 4.53
CA ASP A 222 -0.13 -13.77 3.70
C ASP A 222 0.27 -13.47 2.25
N GLN A 223 -0.45 -14.07 1.30
CA GLN A 223 -0.26 -14.04 -0.14
C GLN A 223 -1.55 -13.59 -0.84
N PRO A 224 -1.47 -12.63 -1.78
CA PRO A 224 -2.65 -12.09 -2.46
C PRO A 224 -3.43 -13.08 -3.35
N GLU A 225 -2.93 -14.30 -3.53
CA GLU A 225 -3.51 -15.34 -4.38
C GLU A 225 -4.12 -16.53 -3.63
N SER A 226 -3.99 -16.59 -2.30
CA SER A 226 -4.45 -17.73 -1.51
C SER A 226 -4.94 -17.30 -0.13
N SER A 227 -5.80 -18.13 0.46
CA SER A 227 -6.33 -17.88 1.80
C SER A 227 -5.40 -18.49 2.85
N GLU A 228 -4.85 -17.63 3.71
CA GLU A 228 -4.06 -17.97 4.88
C GLU A 228 -4.81 -17.67 6.18
N ALA A 229 -4.76 -18.62 7.11
CA ALA A 229 -5.28 -18.39 8.46
C ALA A 229 -4.36 -17.45 9.26
N LEU A 230 -4.57 -16.14 9.12
CA LEU A 230 -3.87 -15.13 9.91
C LEU A 230 -4.43 -15.07 11.33
N ASN A 231 -3.58 -15.40 12.31
CA ASN A 231 -3.93 -15.27 13.73
C ASN A 231 -3.85 -13.80 14.19
N PHE A 232 -4.93 -13.05 13.98
CA PHE A 232 -5.06 -11.70 14.47
C PHE A 232 -5.19 -11.67 16.00
N GLN A 233 -4.36 -10.85 16.65
CA GLN A 233 -4.35 -10.63 18.10
C GLN A 233 -5.44 -9.62 18.53
N GLY A 234 -6.64 -9.79 17.96
CA GLY A 234 -7.81 -8.94 18.13
C GLY A 234 -7.89 -7.75 17.17
N ALA A 235 -9.10 -7.19 17.10
CA ALA A 235 -9.44 -6.00 16.32
C ALA A 235 -9.74 -4.81 17.24
N ARG A 236 -9.51 -3.59 16.75
CA ARG A 236 -9.82 -2.32 17.44
C ARG A 236 -10.45 -1.36 16.46
N ASN A 237 -11.40 -0.55 16.91
CA ASN A 237 -11.99 0.50 16.08
C ASN A 237 -11.24 1.82 16.28
N VAL A 238 -11.06 2.56 15.20
CA VAL A 238 -10.44 3.89 15.21
C VAL A 238 -11.12 4.78 14.17
N THR A 239 -11.43 6.01 14.56
CA THR A 239 -11.98 7.01 13.64
C THR A 239 -10.83 7.86 13.11
N VAL A 240 -10.70 7.92 11.78
CA VAL A 240 -9.72 8.77 11.11
C VAL A 240 -10.33 10.15 10.87
N SER A 241 -9.60 11.18 11.30
CA SER A 241 -9.85 12.57 10.92
C SER A 241 -8.80 13.07 9.93
N ALA A 242 -9.21 13.96 9.01
CA ALA A 242 -8.29 14.54 8.04
C ALA A 242 -7.17 15.33 8.73
N ASN A 243 -5.96 15.26 8.18
CA ASN A 243 -4.76 15.97 8.64
C ASN A 243 -4.31 15.62 10.06
N LEU A 244 -4.81 14.52 10.65
CA LEU A 244 -4.42 14.03 11.96
C LEU A 244 -3.90 12.60 11.89
N ASN A 245 -2.94 12.30 12.77
CA ASN A 245 -2.60 10.93 13.13
C ASN A 245 -3.47 10.51 14.30
N ASN A 246 -4.25 9.46 14.09
CA ASN A 246 -5.21 8.94 15.06
C ASN A 246 -4.54 7.76 15.77
N GLN A 247 -4.41 7.84 17.09
CA GLN A 247 -3.65 6.85 17.84
C GLN A 247 -4.47 5.58 18.08
N GLN A 248 -3.88 4.43 17.80
CA GLN A 248 -4.45 3.13 18.18
C GLN A 248 -3.34 2.14 18.51
N ASP A 249 -3.12 1.90 19.80
CA ASP A 249 -2.10 0.96 20.28
C ASP A 249 -2.63 -0.48 20.31
N PHE A 250 -1.69 -1.43 20.19
CA PHE A 250 -1.93 -2.84 20.43
C PHE A 250 -1.16 -3.29 21.66
N THR A 251 -1.89 -3.64 22.71
CA THR A 251 -1.35 -4.18 23.96
C THR A 251 -1.96 -5.54 24.24
N ALA A 252 -1.20 -6.41 24.91
CA ALA A 252 -1.75 -7.63 25.47
C ALA A 252 -2.91 -7.31 26.43
N PRO A 253 -3.96 -8.16 26.52
CA PRO A 253 -4.93 -8.05 27.59
C PRO A 253 -4.21 -8.09 28.94
N PRO A 254 -4.69 -7.37 29.97
CA PRO A 254 -4.16 -7.54 31.31
C PRO A 254 -4.26 -9.03 31.73
N PRO A 255 -3.28 -9.56 32.48
CA PRO A 255 -3.36 -10.91 33.01
C PRO A 255 -4.66 -11.11 33.83
N PRO A 256 -5.23 -12.33 33.84
CA PRO A 256 -6.40 -12.64 34.66
C PRO A 256 -6.14 -12.49 36.16
#